data_AF-L5P0N6-F1
#
_entry.id   AF-L5P0N6-F1
#
_cell.length_a   1.000
_cell.length_b   1.000
_cell.length_c   1.000
_cell.angle_alpha   90.00
_cell.angle_beta   90.00
_cell.angle_gamma   90.00
#
_symmetry.space_group_name_H-M   'P 1'
#
loop_
_entity.id
_entity.type
_entity.pdbx_description
1 polymer ?
#
loop_
_entity_poly.entity_id
_entity_poly.type
_entity_poly.pdbx_seq_one_letter_code
_entity_poly.pdbx_strand_id
1 'polypeptide(L)'
;HDDEYLILVDVDADATGLDWLGDPDDDPRDGLVARILHVDPGVDAGDEVAVGDSLGRLVRSGFFAPWVSNHVHVGFRAADANHHRARGSLPVSPDVTVSPLDWDGTGTVVETAETFVVLDAPTRADAAVGPDGFVGLASDEGVVLDGGLAHYGFGGALSPVEDGRSLSLLGERVGRAAGRDVPWADFDVLVDGVQITGLSLFASRVDFGSKLVCPGHGFATGDEVSVEIRPSADPIRLD
;
A
#
# COMPACT_ATOMS: atom_id res chain seq x y z
N HIS A 1 1.17 24.18 3.19
CA HIS A 1 2.27 23.57 3.96
C HIS A 1 3.11 22.94 2.89
N ASP A 2 4.21 23.61 2.55
CA ASP A 2 4.92 23.39 1.28
C ASP A 2 6.32 22.80 1.53
N ASP A 3 6.66 22.58 2.80
CA ASP A 3 7.96 22.06 3.20
C ASP A 3 7.93 20.53 3.27
N GLU A 4 8.85 19.91 2.55
CA GLU A 4 9.14 18.48 2.65
C GLU A 4 10.41 18.26 3.44
N TYR A 5 10.34 17.30 4.36
CA TYR A 5 11.45 16.95 5.23
C TYR A 5 11.93 15.53 4.93
N LEU A 6 13.23 15.34 5.05
CA LEU A 6 13.88 14.05 5.03
C LEU A 6 14.58 13.84 6.37
N ILE A 7 14.04 12.93 7.17
CA ILE A 7 14.66 12.49 8.42
C ILE A 7 15.53 11.28 8.07
N LEU A 8 16.80 11.33 8.45
CA LEU A 8 17.75 10.22 8.35
C LEU A 8 18.06 9.74 9.75
N VAL A 9 17.87 8.44 9.98
CA VAL A 9 18.15 7.80 11.26
C VAL A 9 19.20 6.73 11.02
N ASP A 10 20.35 6.84 11.67
CA ASP A 10 21.32 5.74 11.76
C ASP A 10 20.68 4.62 12.60
N VAL A 11 20.58 3.43 12.03
CA VAL A 11 19.79 2.33 12.59
C VAL A 11 20.70 1.34 13.29
N ASP A 12 20.48 1.16 14.59
CA ASP A 12 20.91 -0.02 15.31
C ASP A 12 19.92 -1.15 15.02
N ALA A 13 20.31 -2.07 14.14
CA ALA A 13 19.42 -3.15 13.70
C ALA A 13 19.06 -4.12 14.84
N ASP A 14 19.98 -4.36 15.77
CA ASP A 14 19.75 -5.24 16.92
C ASP A 14 18.75 -4.61 17.90
N ALA A 15 18.91 -3.32 18.20
CA ALA A 15 18.00 -2.59 19.08
C ALA A 15 16.59 -2.42 18.47
N THR A 16 16.49 -2.38 17.14
CA THR A 16 15.22 -2.26 16.41
C THR A 16 14.57 -3.61 16.09
N GLY A 17 15.30 -4.72 16.26
CA GLY A 17 14.84 -6.06 15.91
C GLY A 17 14.75 -6.31 14.40
N LEU A 18 15.49 -5.55 13.58
CA LEU A 18 15.55 -5.74 12.14
C LEU A 18 16.47 -6.92 11.80
N ASP A 19 15.91 -7.90 11.10
CA ASP A 19 16.65 -9.08 10.64
C ASP A 19 17.07 -8.96 9.15
N TRP A 20 18.08 -9.74 8.77
CA TRP A 20 18.55 -9.85 7.40
C TRP A 20 18.22 -11.23 6.83
N LEU A 21 17.45 -11.23 5.73
CA LEU A 21 16.98 -12.45 5.08
C LEU A 21 17.89 -12.92 3.93
N GLY A 22 18.93 -12.16 3.60
CA GLY A 22 19.84 -12.45 2.49
C GLY A 22 21.07 -13.26 2.90
N ASP A 23 22.10 -13.22 2.06
CA ASP A 23 23.39 -13.84 2.36
C ASP A 23 24.05 -13.11 3.55
N PRO A 24 24.48 -13.81 4.63
CA PRO A 24 25.17 -13.17 5.74
C PRO A 24 26.43 -12.39 5.37
N ASP A 25 27.10 -12.74 4.27
CA ASP A 25 28.30 -12.02 3.80
C ASP A 25 27.96 -10.66 3.18
N ASP A 26 26.69 -10.44 2.81
CA ASP A 26 26.17 -9.19 2.21
C ASP A 26 25.25 -8.41 3.17
N ASP A 27 25.30 -8.70 4.48
CA ASP A 27 24.42 -8.08 5.48
C ASP A 27 24.62 -6.55 5.56
N PRO A 28 23.62 -5.73 5.15
CA PRO A 28 23.77 -4.29 5.10
C PRO A 28 23.42 -3.60 6.44
N ARG A 29 23.16 -4.38 7.50
CA ARG A 29 22.71 -3.83 8.79
C ARG A 29 23.77 -3.00 9.50
N ASP A 30 25.05 -3.28 9.24
CA ASP A 30 26.14 -2.40 9.66
C ASP A 30 26.14 -1.11 8.82
N GLY A 31 25.86 0.02 9.47
CA GLY A 31 25.74 1.31 8.78
C GLY A 31 24.43 1.47 8.00
N LEU A 32 23.35 0.83 8.45
CA LEU A 32 22.02 1.00 7.89
C LEU A 32 21.43 2.35 8.28
N VAL A 33 20.82 3.03 7.31
CA VAL A 33 20.14 4.33 7.49
C VAL A 33 18.69 4.20 7.06
N ALA A 34 17.77 4.57 7.95
CA ALA A 34 16.36 4.74 7.62
C ALA A 34 16.12 6.14 7.07
N ARG A 35 15.55 6.22 5.86
CA ARG A 35 14.94 7.43 5.29
C ARG A 35 13.48 7.48 5.67
N ILE A 36 13.07 8.56 6.32
CA ILE A 36 11.69 8.81 6.70
C ILE A 36 11.24 10.14 6.08
N LEU A 37 10.14 10.09 5.34
CA LEU A 37 9.51 11.24 4.69
C LEU A 37 8.10 11.47 5.25
N HIS A 38 7.54 12.63 4.91
CA HIS A 38 6.17 13.05 5.25
C HIS A 38 5.96 13.26 6.76
N VAL A 39 7.03 13.66 7.46
CA VAL A 39 7.03 14.01 8.87
C VAL A 39 7.70 15.37 9.03
N ASP A 40 7.01 16.34 9.63
CA ASP A 40 7.62 17.56 10.16
C ASP A 40 8.41 17.19 11.43
N PRO A 41 9.75 17.28 11.40
CA PRO A 41 10.60 16.71 12.44
C PRO A 41 10.39 17.40 13.78
N GLY A 42 10.18 16.59 14.82
CA GLY A 42 10.19 17.01 16.22
C GLY A 42 11.51 16.71 16.93
N VAL A 43 12.55 16.35 16.17
CA VAL A 43 13.88 15.94 16.61
C VAL A 43 14.93 16.70 15.82
N ASP A 44 16.13 16.85 16.39
CA ASP A 44 17.27 17.54 15.80
C ASP A 44 18.35 16.55 15.33
N ALA A 45 19.20 17.00 14.40
CA ALA A 45 20.33 16.20 13.95
C ALA A 45 21.33 15.96 15.10
N GLY A 46 21.61 14.70 15.39
CA GLY A 46 22.45 14.26 16.50
C GLY A 46 21.68 13.79 17.72
N ASP A 47 20.34 13.88 17.72
CA ASP A 47 19.51 13.27 18.75
C ASP A 47 19.53 11.73 18.64
N GLU A 48 19.52 11.06 19.80
CA GLU A 48 19.29 9.63 19.90
C GLU A 48 17.80 9.37 20.15
N VAL A 49 17.22 8.41 19.42
CA VAL A 49 15.80 8.05 19.52
C VAL A 49 15.65 6.55 19.77
N ALA A 50 14.72 6.18 20.64
CA ALA A 50 14.40 4.77 20.92
C ALA A 50 13.17 4.30 20.13
N VAL A 51 13.00 2.98 20.02
CA VAL A 51 11.79 2.38 19.43
C VAL A 51 10.56 2.83 20.20
N GLY A 52 9.63 3.48 19.50
CA GLY A 52 8.40 4.04 20.07
C GLY A 52 8.45 5.56 20.31
N ASP A 53 9.61 6.18 20.23
CA ASP A 53 9.73 7.64 20.32
C ASP A 53 9.13 8.32 19.09
N SER A 54 8.55 9.51 19.31
CA SER A 54 7.99 10.31 18.23
C SER A 54 9.10 11.03 17.47
N LEU A 55 9.10 10.89 16.13
CA LEU A 55 9.98 11.65 15.25
C LEU A 55 9.40 13.01 14.82
N GLY A 56 8.15 13.30 15.18
CA GLY A 56 7.46 14.51 14.75
C GLY A 56 6.00 14.28 14.34
N ARG A 57 5.47 15.20 13.52
CA ARG A 57 4.07 15.20 13.09
C ARG A 57 3.94 14.86 11.61
N LEU A 58 2.95 14.05 11.23
CA LEU A 58 2.71 13.77 9.82
C LEU A 58 2.36 15.05 9.05
N VAL A 59 2.97 15.22 7.88
CA VAL A 59 2.65 16.30 6.94
C VAL A 59 2.12 15.72 5.64
N ARG A 60 1.18 16.44 5.03
CA ARG A 60 0.70 16.12 3.69
C ARG A 60 1.69 16.65 2.67
N SER A 61 2.34 15.75 1.93
CA SER A 61 3.21 16.12 0.81
C SER A 61 2.40 16.69 -0.35
N GLY A 62 2.99 17.65 -1.07
CA GLY A 62 2.44 18.17 -2.33
C GLY A 62 2.41 17.14 -3.46
N PHE A 63 3.16 16.04 -3.34
CA PHE A 63 3.17 14.94 -4.31
C PHE A 63 2.09 13.89 -4.04
N PHE A 64 1.32 14.01 -2.95
CA PHE A 64 0.22 13.09 -2.70
C PHE A 64 -0.91 13.32 -3.67
N ALA A 65 -1.30 12.25 -4.37
CA ALA A 65 -2.56 12.26 -5.07
C ALA A 65 -3.71 12.57 -4.07
N PRO A 66 -4.79 13.24 -4.50
CA PRO A 66 -5.87 13.67 -3.61
C PRO A 66 -6.46 12.58 -2.71
N TRP A 67 -6.48 11.33 -3.17
CA TRP A 67 -7.03 10.17 -2.45
C TRP A 67 -6.05 9.51 -1.45
N VAL A 68 -4.80 9.96 -1.40
CA VAL A 68 -3.77 9.42 -0.51
C VAL A 68 -3.91 10.07 0.86
N SER A 69 -4.11 9.24 1.89
CA SER A 69 -4.12 9.68 3.29
C SER A 69 -2.71 10.02 3.77
N ASN A 70 -2.62 10.81 4.85
CA ASN A 70 -1.33 11.04 5.49
C ASN A 70 -0.71 9.72 5.95
N HIS A 71 0.54 9.47 5.57
CA HIS A 71 1.27 8.25 5.85
C HIS A 71 2.76 8.57 5.97
N VAL A 72 3.54 7.61 6.45
CA VAL A 72 5.00 7.68 6.44
C VAL A 72 5.51 6.91 5.23
N HIS A 73 6.43 7.50 4.48
CA HIS A 73 7.30 6.72 3.60
C HIS A 73 8.59 6.40 4.34
N VAL A 74 8.88 5.11 4.49
CA VAL A 74 10.10 4.61 5.12
C VAL A 74 10.86 3.72 4.14
N GLY A 75 12.19 3.84 4.12
CA GLY A 75 13.04 2.94 3.36
C GLY A 75 14.47 2.93 3.90
N PHE A 76 15.18 1.83 3.71
CA PHE A 76 16.51 1.64 4.29
C PHE A 76 17.60 1.66 3.22
N ARG A 77 18.79 2.17 3.56
CA ARG A 77 19.96 2.24 2.69
C ARG A 77 21.25 2.09 3.48
N ALA A 78 22.33 1.70 2.80
CA ALA A 78 23.67 1.83 3.36
C ALA A 78 24.03 3.31 3.59
N ALA A 79 24.85 3.59 4.61
CA ALA A 79 25.21 4.94 5.02
C ALA A 79 25.88 5.78 3.91
N ASP A 80 26.67 5.14 3.05
CA ASP A 80 27.39 5.79 1.94
C ASP A 80 26.53 6.01 0.68
N ALA A 81 25.28 5.54 0.69
CA ALA A 81 24.36 5.72 -0.42
C ALA A 81 23.87 7.18 -0.53
N ASN A 82 23.36 7.54 -1.71
CA ASN A 82 22.73 8.85 -1.90
C ASN A 82 21.30 8.85 -1.32
N HIS A 83 21.12 9.45 -0.15
CA HIS A 83 19.82 9.48 0.56
C HIS A 83 18.78 10.46 -0.03
N HIS A 84 19.19 11.36 -0.94
CA HIS A 84 18.27 12.31 -1.58
C HIS A 84 17.60 11.76 -2.85
N ARG A 85 18.08 10.62 -3.39
CA ARG A 85 17.44 9.99 -4.55
C ARG A 85 16.19 9.21 -4.14
N ALA A 86 15.14 9.25 -4.97
CA ALA A 86 13.95 8.43 -4.73
C ALA A 86 14.24 6.92 -4.80
N ARG A 87 15.10 6.50 -5.74
CA ARG A 87 15.50 5.09 -5.93
C ARG A 87 16.73 4.72 -5.09
N GLY A 88 16.90 3.42 -4.87
CA GLY A 88 18.09 2.84 -4.22
C GLY A 88 17.86 2.36 -2.79
N SER A 89 16.61 2.28 -2.33
CA SER A 89 16.28 1.65 -1.05
C SER A 89 16.41 0.14 -1.15
N LEU A 90 16.85 -0.49 -0.07
CA LEU A 90 16.89 -1.94 0.09
C LEU A 90 15.45 -2.51 0.12
N PRO A 91 15.23 -3.71 -0.42
CA PRO A 91 13.95 -4.40 -0.27
C PRO A 91 13.64 -4.66 1.20
N VAL A 92 12.39 -4.41 1.61
CA VAL A 92 11.90 -4.72 2.95
C VAL A 92 10.93 -5.89 2.86
N SER A 93 10.99 -6.81 3.83
CA SER A 93 9.96 -7.83 4.02
C SER A 93 9.25 -7.58 5.35
N PRO A 94 7.93 -7.41 5.37
CA PRO A 94 7.21 -7.36 6.62
C PRO A 94 7.23 -8.75 7.27
N ASP A 95 7.61 -8.83 8.55
CA ASP A 95 7.54 -10.06 9.35
C ASP A 95 6.13 -10.25 9.94
N VAL A 96 5.11 -10.08 9.09
CA VAL A 96 3.71 -10.31 9.44
C VAL A 96 3.02 -11.02 8.28
N THR A 97 2.11 -11.92 8.62
CA THR A 97 1.20 -12.52 7.63
C THR A 97 0.02 -11.60 7.41
N VAL A 98 -0.30 -11.32 6.15
CA VAL A 98 -1.55 -10.65 5.77
C VAL A 98 -2.55 -11.70 5.31
N SER A 99 -3.67 -11.80 6.01
CA SER A 99 -4.74 -12.75 5.68
C SER A 99 -5.64 -12.23 4.56
N PRO A 100 -6.04 -13.11 3.63
CA PRO A 100 -6.88 -12.73 2.50
C PRO A 100 -8.32 -12.43 2.92
N LEU A 101 -8.91 -11.44 2.27
CA LEU A 101 -10.34 -11.17 2.27
C LEU A 101 -10.88 -11.37 0.85
N ASP A 102 -11.83 -12.29 0.72
CA ASP A 102 -12.57 -12.49 -0.53
C ASP A 102 -13.64 -11.40 -0.66
N TRP A 103 -13.85 -10.92 -1.87
CA TRP A 103 -14.85 -9.90 -2.16
C TRP A 103 -15.52 -10.18 -3.50
N ASP A 104 -16.84 -10.08 -3.54
CA ASP A 104 -17.64 -10.32 -4.74
C ASP A 104 -17.86 -9.05 -5.59
N GLY A 105 -17.26 -7.93 -5.18
CA GLY A 105 -17.37 -6.65 -5.87
C GLY A 105 -18.54 -5.80 -5.39
N THR A 106 -19.35 -6.27 -4.45
CA THR A 106 -20.53 -5.54 -3.96
C THR A 106 -20.31 -4.92 -2.58
N GLY A 107 -21.03 -3.84 -2.27
CA GLY A 107 -21.01 -3.26 -0.93
C GLY A 107 -21.84 -1.98 -0.83
N THR A 108 -22.02 -1.53 0.41
CA THR A 108 -22.68 -0.26 0.72
C THR A 108 -21.64 0.80 1.04
N VAL A 109 -21.78 1.99 0.48
CA VAL A 109 -20.92 3.13 0.80
C VAL A 109 -21.10 3.54 2.26
N VAL A 110 -20.03 3.45 3.06
CA VAL A 110 -20.02 3.84 4.48
C VAL A 110 -19.25 5.13 4.74
N GLU A 111 -18.31 5.47 3.85
CA GLU A 111 -17.54 6.71 3.92
C GLU A 111 -17.47 7.37 2.55
N THR A 112 -17.61 8.70 2.53
CA THR A 112 -17.38 9.51 1.34
C THR A 112 -16.35 10.59 1.64
N ALA A 113 -15.44 10.77 0.70
CA ALA A 113 -14.48 11.86 0.67
C ALA A 113 -14.49 12.48 -0.74
N GLU A 114 -13.79 13.60 -0.96
CA GLU A 114 -13.83 14.30 -2.26
C GLU A 114 -13.38 13.42 -3.45
N THR A 115 -12.49 12.46 -3.19
CA THR A 115 -11.84 11.68 -4.25
C THR A 115 -11.95 10.17 -4.10
N PHE A 116 -12.64 9.71 -3.07
CA PHE A 116 -12.84 8.29 -2.84
C PHE A 116 -14.09 8.01 -2.01
N VAL A 117 -14.56 6.79 -2.10
CA VAL A 117 -15.54 6.21 -1.16
C VAL A 117 -14.99 4.92 -0.56
N VAL A 118 -15.48 4.54 0.61
CA VAL A 118 -15.19 3.25 1.26
C VAL A 118 -16.48 2.46 1.36
N LEU A 119 -16.42 1.19 0.99
CA LEU A 119 -17.51 0.24 1.12
C LEU A 119 -17.43 -0.51 2.46
N ASP A 120 -18.56 -1.03 2.93
CA ASP A 120 -18.62 -1.90 4.11
C ASP A 120 -18.11 -3.32 3.88
N ALA A 121 -17.73 -3.68 2.64
CA ALA A 121 -17.30 -5.01 2.27
C ALA A 121 -15.98 -4.99 1.46
N PRO A 122 -15.17 -6.06 1.58
CA PRO A 122 -15.28 -7.14 2.57
C PRO A 122 -14.94 -6.63 3.98
N THR A 123 -15.34 -7.35 5.03
CA THR A 123 -15.04 -6.92 6.41
C THR A 123 -13.88 -7.71 6.99
N ARG A 124 -13.16 -7.09 7.93
CA ARG A 124 -12.16 -7.81 8.75
C ARG A 124 -12.79 -8.99 9.51
N ALA A 125 -14.06 -8.90 9.90
CA ALA A 125 -14.75 -9.95 10.64
C ALA A 125 -14.90 -11.25 9.83
N ASP A 126 -14.82 -11.16 8.50
CA ASP A 126 -14.85 -12.32 7.61
C ASP A 126 -13.52 -13.08 7.60
N ALA A 127 -12.42 -12.47 8.06
CA ALA A 127 -11.13 -13.12 8.20
C ALA A 127 -10.98 -13.84 9.55
N ALA A 128 -10.38 -15.03 9.51
CA ALA A 128 -10.02 -15.80 10.70
C ALA A 128 -8.72 -15.28 11.36
N VAL A 129 -8.69 -14.00 11.74
CA VAL A 129 -7.51 -13.32 12.33
C VAL A 129 -7.74 -12.88 13.77
N GLY A 130 -6.65 -12.87 14.56
CA GLY A 130 -6.65 -12.27 15.90
C GLY A 130 -6.68 -10.73 15.85
N PRO A 131 -6.74 -10.05 17.01
CA PRO A 131 -6.81 -8.59 17.10
C PRO A 131 -5.61 -7.87 16.45
N ASP A 132 -4.43 -8.51 16.41
CA ASP A 132 -3.21 -7.95 15.84
C ASP A 132 -2.91 -8.44 14.41
N GLY A 133 -3.76 -9.28 13.83
CA GLY A 133 -3.55 -9.80 12.47
C GLY A 133 -3.73 -8.72 11.41
N PHE A 134 -3.05 -8.83 10.28
CA PHE A 134 -3.32 -7.97 9.12
C PHE A 134 -4.26 -8.67 8.16
N VAL A 135 -5.12 -7.91 7.51
CA VAL A 135 -6.00 -8.38 6.42
C VAL A 135 -5.82 -7.50 5.19
N GLY A 136 -6.07 -8.04 4.01
CA GLY A 136 -6.07 -7.27 2.76
C GLY A 136 -6.90 -7.95 1.70
N LEU A 137 -7.31 -7.19 0.69
CA LEU A 137 -8.12 -7.71 -0.40
C LEU A 137 -7.35 -8.76 -1.19
N ALA A 138 -7.95 -9.93 -1.39
CA ALA A 138 -7.36 -11.02 -2.13
C ALA A 138 -7.73 -10.97 -3.62
N SER A 139 -6.83 -11.46 -4.46
CA SER A 139 -7.16 -11.94 -5.80
C SER A 139 -8.05 -13.18 -5.70
N ASP A 140 -8.69 -13.58 -6.80
CA ASP A 140 -9.52 -14.79 -6.90
C ASP A 140 -8.70 -16.07 -6.61
N GLU A 141 -7.38 -15.98 -6.68
CA GLU A 141 -6.41 -17.03 -6.36
C GLU A 141 -5.99 -17.06 -4.88
N GLY A 142 -6.53 -16.17 -4.05
CA GLY A 142 -6.23 -16.04 -2.62
C GLY A 142 -4.95 -15.26 -2.31
N VAL A 143 -4.40 -14.50 -3.28
CA VAL A 143 -3.19 -13.70 -3.08
C VAL A 143 -3.57 -12.29 -2.65
N VAL A 144 -3.08 -11.83 -1.51
CA VAL A 144 -3.35 -10.47 -1.03
C VAL A 144 -2.64 -9.45 -1.92
N LEU A 145 -3.41 -8.54 -2.51
CA LEU A 145 -2.91 -7.51 -3.41
C LEU A 145 -2.71 -6.16 -2.69
N ASP A 146 -1.75 -5.39 -3.17
CA ASP A 146 -1.42 -4.05 -2.68
C ASP A 146 -1.20 -3.05 -3.83
N GLY A 147 -1.39 -1.76 -3.55
CA GLY A 147 -1.18 -0.68 -4.50
C GLY A 147 -2.45 -0.12 -5.15
N GLY A 148 -2.27 0.87 -6.03
CA GLY A 148 -3.35 1.51 -6.77
C GLY A 148 -3.70 0.74 -8.04
N LEU A 149 -4.82 0.03 -8.02
CA LEU A 149 -5.33 -0.78 -9.12
C LEU A 149 -6.41 0.01 -9.86
N ALA A 150 -6.43 0.27 -11.16
CA ALA A 150 -5.39 0.08 -12.16
C ALA A 150 -4.51 1.33 -12.33
N HIS A 151 -4.74 2.39 -11.56
CA HIS A 151 -4.17 3.70 -11.88
C HIS A 151 -2.66 3.83 -11.72
N TYR A 152 -1.96 2.88 -11.08
CA TYR A 152 -0.50 2.76 -11.20
C TYR A 152 -0.11 1.68 -12.22
N GLY A 153 1.15 1.65 -12.67
CA GLY A 153 1.61 0.62 -13.60
C GLY A 153 1.79 -0.78 -12.97
N PHE A 154 1.89 -0.82 -11.64
CA PHE A 154 2.16 -2.04 -10.87
C PHE A 154 1.52 -1.94 -9.48
N GLY A 155 1.28 -3.09 -8.89
CA GLY A 155 1.10 -3.23 -7.44
C GLY A 155 1.98 -4.33 -6.90
N GLY A 156 1.57 -4.88 -5.76
CA GLY A 156 2.34 -5.90 -5.06
C GLY A 156 1.49 -7.06 -4.54
N ALA A 157 2.17 -8.16 -4.23
CA ALA A 157 1.63 -9.29 -3.49
C ALA A 157 2.16 -9.28 -2.05
N LEU A 158 1.25 -9.21 -1.08
CA LEU A 158 1.58 -9.23 0.37
C LEU A 158 1.49 -10.63 0.99
N SER A 159 1.20 -11.64 0.17
CA SER A 159 1.21 -13.05 0.53
C SER A 159 2.04 -13.85 -0.48
N PRO A 160 2.55 -15.03 -0.10
CA PRO A 160 3.34 -15.86 -1.02
C PRO A 160 2.62 -16.13 -2.34
N VAL A 161 3.33 -15.93 -3.44
CA VAL A 161 2.85 -16.17 -4.80
C VAL A 161 3.98 -16.75 -5.64
N GLU A 162 3.66 -17.73 -6.48
CA GLU A 162 4.62 -18.29 -7.42
C GLU A 162 4.91 -17.28 -8.53
N ASP A 163 6.18 -17.16 -8.91
CA ASP A 163 6.58 -16.28 -9.99
C ASP A 163 5.87 -16.67 -11.29
N GLY A 164 5.33 -15.69 -11.99
CA GLY A 164 4.52 -15.92 -13.17
C GLY A 164 3.10 -16.43 -12.89
N ARG A 165 2.61 -16.50 -11.65
CA ARG A 165 1.19 -16.83 -11.45
C ARG A 165 0.32 -15.73 -12.04
N SER A 166 -0.68 -16.12 -12.84
CA SER A 166 -1.73 -15.18 -13.30
C SER A 166 -2.63 -14.89 -12.11
N LEU A 167 -2.94 -13.61 -11.90
CA LEU A 167 -3.82 -13.15 -10.82
C LEU A 167 -5.05 -12.47 -11.41
N SER A 168 -6.20 -12.75 -10.81
CA SER A 168 -7.51 -12.28 -11.24
C SER A 168 -8.23 -11.63 -10.07
N LEU A 169 -9.13 -10.69 -10.34
CA LEU A 169 -9.99 -10.06 -9.34
C LEU A 169 -11.35 -9.84 -9.98
N LEU A 170 -12.42 -10.28 -9.31
CA LEU A 170 -13.78 -10.21 -9.83
C LEU A 170 -13.92 -10.95 -11.18
N GLY A 171 -13.20 -12.06 -11.33
CA GLY A 171 -13.23 -12.92 -12.51
C GLY A 171 -12.41 -12.43 -13.71
N GLU A 172 -11.76 -11.27 -13.64
CA GLU A 172 -10.93 -10.71 -14.71
C GLU A 172 -9.46 -10.69 -14.32
N ARG A 173 -8.57 -10.98 -15.28
CA ARG A 173 -7.13 -11.02 -15.03
C ARG A 173 -6.60 -9.60 -14.81
N VAL A 174 -6.07 -9.35 -13.61
CA VAL A 174 -5.47 -8.07 -13.25
C VAL A 174 -3.97 -8.03 -13.43
N GLY A 175 -3.27 -9.16 -13.52
CA GLY A 175 -1.82 -9.14 -13.73
C GLY A 175 -1.17 -10.51 -13.66
N ARG A 176 0.16 -10.50 -13.67
CA ARG A 176 0.99 -11.69 -13.48
C ARG A 176 2.09 -11.36 -12.47
N ALA A 177 2.24 -12.19 -11.44
CA ALA A 177 3.28 -12.00 -10.43
C ALA A 177 4.68 -12.04 -11.05
N ALA A 178 5.54 -11.12 -10.62
CA ALA A 178 6.95 -11.02 -10.91
C ALA A 178 7.70 -10.83 -9.57
N GLY A 179 8.06 -11.94 -8.92
CA GLY A 179 8.42 -11.92 -7.50
C GLY A 179 7.26 -11.43 -6.64
N ARG A 180 7.46 -10.31 -5.92
CA ARG A 180 6.38 -9.65 -5.15
C ARG A 180 5.68 -8.54 -5.92
N ASP A 181 6.20 -8.15 -7.07
CA ASP A 181 5.57 -7.12 -7.88
C ASP A 181 4.48 -7.76 -8.75
N VAL A 182 3.44 -7.00 -9.05
CA VAL A 182 2.40 -7.39 -9.99
C VAL A 182 2.23 -6.27 -11.00
N PRO A 183 2.89 -6.34 -12.17
CA PRO A 183 2.57 -5.47 -13.28
C PRO A 183 1.10 -5.67 -13.67
N TRP A 184 0.33 -4.59 -13.65
CA TRP A 184 -1.09 -4.67 -13.96
C TRP A 184 -1.30 -4.90 -15.46
N ALA A 185 -2.24 -5.77 -15.80
CA ALA A 185 -2.77 -5.89 -17.14
C ALA A 185 -3.61 -4.65 -17.51
N ASP A 186 -4.07 -4.58 -18.76
CA ASP A 186 -4.86 -3.45 -19.24
C ASP A 186 -6.37 -3.72 -19.04
N PHE A 187 -6.96 -2.99 -18.08
CA PHE A 187 -8.36 -3.11 -17.71
C PHE A 187 -8.87 -1.81 -17.08
N ASP A 188 -10.20 -1.68 -17.10
CA ASP A 188 -10.95 -0.65 -16.42
C ASP A 188 -11.61 -1.19 -15.17
N VAL A 189 -11.70 -0.36 -14.15
CA VAL A 189 -12.54 -0.61 -12.97
C VAL A 189 -13.81 0.22 -13.12
N LEU A 190 -14.96 -0.42 -12.99
CA LEU A 190 -16.25 0.22 -13.13
C LEU A 190 -17.08 0.04 -11.87
N VAL A 191 -17.91 1.04 -11.57
CA VAL A 191 -18.94 1.00 -10.54
C VAL A 191 -20.27 1.23 -11.23
N ASP A 192 -21.18 0.26 -11.15
CA ASP A 192 -22.49 0.28 -11.82
C ASP A 192 -22.39 0.62 -13.33
N GLY A 193 -21.34 0.09 -13.98
CA GLY A 193 -21.05 0.31 -15.39
C GLY A 193 -20.39 1.64 -15.75
N VAL A 194 -20.05 2.47 -14.76
CA VAL A 194 -19.32 3.74 -14.96
C VAL A 194 -17.87 3.57 -14.54
N GLN A 195 -16.93 3.88 -15.44
CA GLN A 195 -15.50 3.81 -15.17
C GLN A 195 -15.10 4.75 -14.02
N ILE A 196 -14.29 4.24 -13.09
CA ILE A 196 -13.64 5.02 -12.03
C ILE A 196 -12.11 4.94 -12.19
N THR A 197 -11.39 5.75 -11.42
CA THR A 197 -9.91 5.73 -11.43
C THR A 197 -9.36 4.38 -10.95
N GLY A 198 -10.01 3.74 -9.99
CA GLY A 198 -9.64 2.40 -9.56
C GLY A 198 -9.96 2.08 -8.10
N LEU A 199 -9.24 1.13 -7.52
CA LEU A 199 -9.20 0.73 -6.13
C LEU A 199 -7.89 1.17 -5.48
N SER A 200 -7.96 1.50 -4.20
CA SER A 200 -6.78 1.62 -3.33
C SER A 200 -6.67 0.32 -2.53
N LEU A 201 -5.69 -0.52 -2.87
CA LEU A 201 -5.43 -1.77 -2.16
C LEU A 201 -4.40 -1.55 -1.06
N PHE A 202 -4.61 -2.17 0.09
CA PHE A 202 -3.78 -2.02 1.28
C PHE A 202 -3.99 -3.17 2.26
N ALA A 203 -3.07 -3.31 3.22
CA ALA A 203 -3.27 -4.14 4.41
C ALA A 203 -3.74 -3.31 5.61
N SER A 204 -4.64 -3.86 6.42
CA SER A 204 -5.16 -3.22 7.63
C SER A 204 -5.11 -4.15 8.84
N ARG A 205 -4.81 -3.58 10.01
CA ARG A 205 -4.98 -4.22 11.32
C ARG A 205 -6.26 -3.80 12.04
N VAL A 206 -6.98 -2.83 11.49
CA VAL A 206 -8.26 -2.31 12.00
C VAL A 206 -9.37 -2.72 11.04
N ASP A 207 -10.54 -2.10 11.17
CA ASP A 207 -11.65 -2.29 10.24
C ASP A 207 -11.19 -2.14 8.78
N PHE A 208 -11.82 -2.93 7.91
CA PHE A 208 -11.50 -3.03 6.50
C PHE A 208 -12.77 -2.84 5.68
N GLY A 209 -12.59 -2.24 4.51
CA GLY A 209 -13.60 -2.03 3.49
C GLY A 209 -12.93 -1.62 2.19
N SER A 210 -13.49 -2.03 1.05
CA SER A 210 -12.93 -1.69 -0.26
C SER A 210 -12.98 -0.18 -0.51
N LYS A 211 -11.82 0.41 -0.85
CA LYS A 211 -11.70 1.84 -1.13
C LYS A 211 -11.68 2.11 -2.62
N LEU A 212 -12.72 2.78 -3.12
CA LEU A 212 -12.89 3.13 -4.53
C LEU A 212 -12.34 4.54 -4.78
N VAL A 213 -11.35 4.67 -5.66
CA VAL A 213 -10.79 5.95 -6.10
C VAL A 213 -11.61 6.47 -7.27
N CYS A 214 -12.34 7.56 -7.03
CA CYS A 214 -13.32 8.11 -7.98
C CYS A 214 -13.50 9.63 -7.82
N PRO A 215 -12.48 10.46 -8.16
CA PRO A 215 -12.61 11.92 -8.10
C PRO A 215 -13.84 12.43 -8.86
N GLY A 216 -14.60 13.32 -8.22
CA GLY A 216 -15.81 13.91 -8.81
C GLY A 216 -17.04 12.99 -8.81
N HIS A 217 -17.06 11.95 -7.98
CA HIS A 217 -18.21 11.06 -7.85
C HIS A 217 -19.46 11.74 -7.29
N GLY A 218 -20.62 11.12 -7.54
CA GLY A 218 -21.91 11.51 -6.98
C GLY A 218 -22.40 10.64 -5.81
N PHE A 219 -21.63 9.62 -5.40
CA PHE A 219 -22.02 8.67 -4.35
C PHE A 219 -22.27 9.33 -2.98
N ALA A 220 -23.23 8.79 -2.25
CA ALA A 220 -23.58 9.13 -0.89
C ALA A 220 -23.47 7.90 0.04
N THR A 221 -23.28 8.15 1.34
CA THR A 221 -23.36 7.08 2.35
C THR A 221 -24.74 6.40 2.28
N GLY A 222 -24.73 5.07 2.23
CA GLY A 222 -25.92 4.24 2.07
C GLY A 222 -26.21 3.79 0.64
N ASP A 223 -25.47 4.28 -0.36
CA ASP A 223 -25.58 3.78 -1.72
C ASP A 223 -25.04 2.35 -1.80
N GLU A 224 -25.82 1.43 -2.38
CA GLU A 224 -25.38 0.09 -2.74
C GLU A 224 -24.76 0.13 -4.14
N VAL A 225 -23.57 -0.44 -4.30
CA VAL A 225 -22.84 -0.41 -5.57
C VAL A 225 -22.32 -1.78 -5.96
N SER A 226 -22.15 -1.99 -7.26
CA SER A 226 -21.47 -3.15 -7.82
C SER A 226 -20.22 -2.72 -8.58
N VAL A 227 -19.07 -3.26 -8.19
CA VAL A 227 -17.78 -3.08 -8.85
C VAL A 227 -17.54 -4.23 -9.81
N GLU A 228 -17.00 -3.91 -10.97
CA GLU A 228 -16.57 -4.88 -11.98
C GLU A 228 -15.25 -4.46 -12.61
N ILE A 229 -14.50 -5.44 -13.11
CA ILE A 229 -13.28 -5.22 -13.89
C ILE A 229 -13.52 -5.71 -15.31
N ARG A 230 -13.12 -4.90 -16.30
CA ARG A 230 -13.26 -5.24 -17.72
C ARG A 230 -11.96 -4.99 -18.48
N PRO A 231 -11.54 -5.91 -19.38
CA PRO A 231 -10.40 -5.67 -20.24
C PRO A 231 -10.56 -4.36 -21.02
N SER A 232 -9.47 -3.60 -21.12
CA SER A 232 -9.45 -2.31 -21.81
C SER A 232 -8.21 -2.20 -22.66
N ALA A 233 -8.32 -1.48 -23.77
CA ALA A 233 -7.18 -1.13 -24.61
C ALA A 233 -6.60 0.25 -24.27
N ASP A 234 -7.28 1.02 -23.41
CA ASP A 234 -6.92 2.38 -23.02
C ASP A 234 -7.23 2.59 -21.52
N PRO A 235 -6.56 1.84 -20.62
CA PRO A 235 -6.81 1.93 -19.19
C PRO A 235 -6.29 3.24 -18.60
N ILE A 236 -6.91 3.70 -17.53
CA ILE A 236 -6.40 4.83 -16.75
C ILE A 236 -5.04 4.46 -16.13
N ARG A 237 -4.00 5.25 -16.44
CA ARG A 237 -2.68 5.20 -15.80
C ARG A 237 -2.26 6.60 -15.39
N LEU A 238 -1.82 6.75 -14.15
CA LEU A 238 -1.32 7.98 -13.58
C LEU A 238 0.19 7.79 -13.43
N ASP A 239 0.94 8.44 -14.32
CA ASP A 239 2.40 8.44 -14.31
C ASP A 239 2.99 9.24 -13.14
#